data_AF-A0A7R9UJ53-F1
#
_entry.id   AF-A0A7R9UJ53-F1
#
_cell.length_a   1.000
_cell.length_b   1.000
_cell.length_c   1.000
_cell.angle_alpha   90.00
_cell.angle_beta   90.00
_cell.angle_gamma   90.00
#
_symmetry.space_group_name_H-M   'P 1'
#
loop_
_entity.id
_entity.type
_entity.pdbx_description
1 polymer ?
#
loop_
_entity_poly.entity_id
_entity_poly.type
_entity_poly.pdbx_seq_one_letter_code
_entity_poly.pdbx_strand_id
1 'polypeptide(L)'
;PQLAAALAAAVSAGAQGGAGGGTAGSDGMTLLGTLAPFVTISPSLPAAAQSAQVRRLLLVALERAIRDIIQPVVERSVTIASITTRELVVKDFSLEPSEIEVRHAAHQMVRSLASSLALVTCREPLRGSVASHLRALLSAQPLGLGAEQLEGVLGALSADNLEIGCALIEKAATDRALREIDEALAPELDVRRLSLEQTGQPYFNAQAL
;
A
#
# COMPACT_ATOMS: atom_id res chain seq x y z
N PRO A 1 -7.94 -11.66 3.46
CA PRO A 1 -8.02 -11.05 4.82
C PRO A 1 -6.71 -11.17 5.62
N GLN A 2 -6.09 -12.36 5.67
CA GLN A 2 -4.82 -12.59 6.42
C GLN A 2 -3.57 -11.92 5.79
N LEU A 3 -3.49 -11.87 4.46
CA LEU A 3 -2.40 -11.26 3.68
C LEU A 3 -2.16 -9.77 4.00
N ALA A 4 -3.24 -9.03 4.25
CA ALA A 4 -3.18 -7.62 4.60
C ALA A 4 -2.96 -7.38 6.09
N ALA A 5 -3.42 -8.28 6.96
CA ALA A 5 -3.14 -8.20 8.40
C ALA A 5 -1.65 -8.43 8.68
N ALA A 6 -1.01 -9.38 7.98
CA ALA A 6 0.43 -9.62 8.08
C ALA A 6 1.27 -8.44 7.56
N LEU A 7 0.88 -7.83 6.42
CA LEU A 7 1.55 -6.62 5.90
C LEU A 7 1.30 -5.38 6.76
N ALA A 8 0.07 -5.16 7.25
CA ALA A 8 -0.25 -4.06 8.14
C ALA A 8 0.47 -4.19 9.50
N ALA A 9 0.64 -5.42 10.00
CA ALA A 9 1.48 -5.71 11.17
C ALA A 9 2.96 -5.41 10.89
N ALA A 10 3.50 -5.81 9.74
CA ALA A 10 4.88 -5.50 9.36
C ALA A 10 5.13 -3.99 9.15
N VAL A 11 4.16 -3.26 8.58
CA VAL A 11 4.23 -1.79 8.38
C VAL A 11 4.07 -1.03 9.71
N SER A 12 3.19 -1.48 10.60
CA SER A 12 3.02 -0.86 11.93
C SER A 12 4.18 -1.16 12.89
N ALA A 13 4.83 -2.32 12.78
CA ALA A 13 6.07 -2.61 13.48
C ALA A 13 7.25 -1.73 13.00
N GLY A 14 7.29 -1.39 11.71
CA GLY A 14 8.26 -0.43 11.16
C GLY A 14 8.07 1.01 11.66
N ALA A 15 6.83 1.40 12.02
CA ALA A 15 6.52 2.72 12.56
C ALA A 15 6.80 2.86 14.08
N GLN A 16 6.99 1.75 14.80
CA GLN A 16 7.31 1.74 16.24
C GLN A 16 8.79 1.43 16.53
N GLY A 17 9.70 1.80 15.62
CA GLY A 17 11.15 1.67 15.77
C GLY A 17 11.74 2.58 16.87
N GLY A 18 11.41 2.31 18.12
CA GLY A 18 12.01 2.87 19.32
C GLY A 18 12.27 1.75 20.34
N ALA A 19 13.48 1.18 20.27
CA ALA A 19 14.14 0.31 21.25
C ALA A 19 13.55 -1.11 21.49
N GLY A 20 14.30 -2.14 21.05
CA GLY A 20 14.17 -3.51 21.55
C GLY A 20 14.57 -4.57 20.52
N GLY A 21 15.70 -5.24 20.75
CA GLY A 21 16.28 -6.18 19.79
C GLY A 21 15.59 -7.56 19.71
N GLY A 22 15.74 -8.18 18.54
CA GLY A 22 15.71 -9.63 18.35
C GLY A 22 14.41 -10.24 17.84
N THR A 23 14.30 -10.47 16.51
CA THR A 23 13.97 -11.75 15.84
C THR A 23 13.76 -11.52 14.33
N ALA A 24 14.85 -11.40 13.56
CA ALA A 24 14.83 -11.13 12.12
C ALA A 24 14.50 -12.36 11.23
N GLY A 25 13.86 -13.41 11.77
CA GLY A 25 13.72 -14.71 11.10
C GLY A 25 12.30 -15.14 10.71
N SER A 26 11.24 -14.61 11.32
CA SER A 26 9.86 -15.06 11.08
C SER A 26 9.08 -14.25 10.04
N ASP A 27 9.38 -12.96 9.92
CA ASP A 27 8.52 -12.02 9.16
C ASP A 27 8.73 -12.06 7.64
N GLY A 28 9.88 -12.55 7.17
CA GLY A 28 10.08 -12.80 5.74
C GLY A 28 9.34 -14.04 5.25
N MET A 29 9.26 -15.08 6.10
CA MET A 29 8.65 -16.37 5.73
C MET A 29 7.14 -16.25 5.51
N THR A 30 6.46 -15.37 6.24
CA THR A 30 5.01 -15.13 6.11
C THR A 30 4.66 -14.39 4.82
N LEU A 31 5.43 -13.36 4.46
CA LEU A 31 5.27 -12.61 3.21
C LEU A 31 5.59 -13.46 1.98
N LEU A 32 6.69 -14.22 2.01
CA LEU A 32 7.08 -15.15 0.96
C LEU A 32 6.02 -16.23 0.68
N GLY A 33 5.49 -16.86 1.73
CA GLY A 33 4.43 -17.87 1.60
C GLY A 33 3.12 -17.31 1.06
N THR A 34 2.90 -16.01 1.27
CA THR A 34 1.69 -15.29 0.88
C THR A 34 1.74 -14.78 -0.56
N LEU A 35 2.94 -14.42 -1.06
CA LEU A 35 3.19 -13.99 -2.45
C LEU A 35 3.31 -15.18 -3.43
N ALA A 36 3.78 -16.33 -2.93
CA ALA A 36 4.02 -17.53 -3.72
C ALA A 36 2.89 -17.95 -4.69
N PRO A 37 1.59 -17.92 -4.33
CA PRO A 37 0.53 -18.33 -5.25
C PRO A 37 0.20 -17.30 -6.34
N PHE A 38 0.63 -16.04 -6.21
CA PHE A 38 0.30 -14.97 -7.15
C PHE A 38 1.38 -14.74 -8.20
N VAL A 39 2.59 -15.26 -7.99
CA VAL A 39 3.71 -15.05 -8.92
C VAL A 39 3.53 -15.84 -10.21
N THR A 40 3.57 -15.12 -11.33
CA THR A 40 3.46 -15.65 -12.67
C THR A 40 4.81 -15.61 -13.37
N ILE A 41 5.10 -16.66 -14.13
CA ILE A 41 6.26 -16.70 -15.03
C ILE A 41 5.69 -17.01 -16.41
N SER A 42 5.80 -16.05 -17.33
CA SER A 42 5.27 -16.20 -18.67
C SER A 42 5.93 -17.39 -19.41
N PRO A 43 5.15 -18.25 -20.08
CA PRO A 43 5.66 -19.40 -20.82
C PRO A 43 6.48 -19.02 -22.06
N SER A 44 6.42 -17.75 -22.47
CA SER A 44 7.24 -17.15 -23.53
C SER A 44 8.72 -16.97 -23.16
N LEU A 45 9.05 -17.10 -21.86
CA LEU A 45 10.43 -16.97 -21.39
C LEU A 45 11.25 -18.24 -21.63
N PRO A 46 12.58 -18.14 -21.78
CA PRO A 46 13.47 -19.30 -21.93
C PRO A 46 13.27 -20.31 -20.79
N ALA A 47 13.43 -21.60 -21.08
CA ALA A 47 13.25 -22.67 -20.09
C ALA A 47 14.10 -22.48 -18.81
N ALA A 48 15.29 -21.87 -18.94
CA ALA A 48 16.14 -21.52 -17.80
C ALA A 48 15.45 -20.56 -16.81
N ALA A 49 14.62 -19.63 -17.32
CA ALA A 49 13.86 -18.67 -16.53
C ALA A 49 12.60 -19.28 -15.88
N GLN A 50 12.17 -20.46 -16.33
CA GLN A 50 10.98 -21.17 -15.80
C GLN A 50 11.30 -22.05 -14.59
N SER A 51 12.55 -22.05 -14.12
CA SER A 51 12.97 -22.90 -13.00
C SER A 51 12.32 -22.50 -11.67
N ALA A 52 12.08 -23.48 -10.79
CA ALA A 52 11.60 -23.23 -9.43
C ALA A 52 12.54 -22.31 -8.63
N GLN A 53 13.83 -22.31 -8.97
CA GLN A 53 14.83 -21.43 -8.39
C GLN A 53 14.57 -19.96 -8.76
N VAL A 54 14.33 -19.65 -10.03
CA VAL A 54 14.01 -18.28 -10.48
C VAL A 54 12.72 -17.78 -9.81
N ARG A 55 11.71 -18.65 -9.67
CA ARG A 55 10.48 -18.30 -8.92
C ARG A 55 10.79 -17.89 -7.48
N ARG A 56 11.66 -18.62 -6.78
CA ARG A 56 12.08 -18.27 -5.41
C ARG A 56 12.84 -16.94 -5.36
N LEU A 57 13.75 -16.72 -6.30
CA LEU A 57 14.52 -15.47 -6.38
C LEU A 57 13.63 -14.27 -6.68
N LEU A 58 12.63 -14.44 -7.55
CA LEU A 58 11.63 -13.43 -7.85
C LEU A 58 10.80 -13.05 -6.63
N LEU A 59 10.36 -14.03 -5.84
CA LEU A 59 9.64 -13.75 -4.60
C LEU A 59 10.50 -12.95 -3.62
N VAL A 60 11.77 -13.32 -3.45
CA VAL A 60 12.71 -12.59 -2.59
C VAL A 60 12.96 -11.16 -3.11
N ALA A 61 13.11 -10.99 -4.42
CA ALA A 61 13.30 -9.68 -5.03
C ALA A 61 12.08 -8.77 -4.86
N LEU A 62 10.87 -9.30 -5.07
CA LEU A 62 9.61 -8.59 -4.86
C LEU A 62 9.46 -8.17 -3.40
N GLU A 63 9.73 -9.07 -2.45
CA GLU A 63 9.63 -8.74 -1.03
C GLU A 63 10.57 -7.59 -0.65
N ARG A 64 11.83 -7.63 -1.09
CA ARG A 64 12.81 -6.57 -0.85
C ARG A 64 12.36 -5.26 -1.48
N ALA A 65 11.94 -5.29 -2.74
CA ALA A 65 11.49 -4.11 -3.46
C ALA A 65 10.27 -3.45 -2.80
N ILE A 66 9.31 -4.25 -2.31
CA ILE A 66 8.14 -3.73 -1.59
C ILE A 66 8.57 -3.07 -0.28
N ARG A 67 9.46 -3.72 0.51
CA ARG A 67 9.94 -3.16 1.79
C ARG A 67 10.64 -1.81 1.61
N ASP A 68 11.40 -1.63 0.52
CA ASP A 68 12.11 -0.39 0.23
C ASP A 68 11.16 0.78 -0.11
N ILE A 69 10.01 0.48 -0.73
CA ILE A 69 9.12 1.49 -1.33
C ILE A 69 7.86 1.75 -0.51
N ILE A 70 7.35 0.76 0.21
CA ILE A 70 6.03 0.81 0.85
C ILE A 70 5.90 1.97 1.84
N GLN A 71 6.88 2.16 2.72
CA GLN A 71 6.81 3.17 3.77
C GLN A 71 6.75 4.61 3.22
N PRO A 72 7.70 5.08 2.39
CA PRO A 72 7.67 6.46 1.89
C PRO A 72 6.48 6.75 0.98
N VAL A 73 5.98 5.75 0.23
CA VAL A 73 4.79 5.93 -0.61
C VAL A 73 3.54 6.02 0.25
N VAL A 74 3.34 5.09 1.19
CA VAL A 74 2.16 5.07 2.07
C VAL A 74 2.08 6.35 2.89
N GLU A 75 3.17 6.79 3.51
CA GLU A 75 3.18 8.01 4.33
C GLU A 75 2.74 9.25 3.55
N ARG A 76 3.29 9.44 2.35
CA ARG A 76 2.98 10.61 1.51
C ARG A 76 1.56 10.55 0.97
N SER A 77 1.15 9.40 0.41
CA SER A 77 -0.18 9.23 -0.19
C SER A 77 -1.29 9.36 0.84
N VAL A 78 -1.11 8.80 2.03
CA VAL A 78 -2.07 8.91 3.13
C VAL A 78 -2.20 10.36 3.59
N THR A 79 -1.08 11.05 3.87
CA THR A 79 -1.12 12.44 4.33
C THR A 79 -1.88 13.35 3.36
N ILE A 80 -1.58 13.25 2.06
CA ILE A 80 -2.25 14.04 1.02
C ILE A 80 -3.75 13.68 0.96
N ALA A 81 -4.07 12.39 0.99
CA ALA A 81 -5.45 11.93 0.89
C ALA A 81 -6.29 12.35 2.10
N SER A 82 -5.82 12.11 3.32
CA SER A 82 -6.52 12.43 4.57
C SER A 82 -6.80 13.93 4.69
N ILE A 83 -5.80 14.77 4.45
CA ILE A 83 -5.96 16.23 4.50
C ILE A 83 -6.97 16.68 3.45
N THR A 84 -6.79 16.25 2.20
CA THR A 84 -7.66 16.65 1.08
C THR A 84 -9.10 16.20 1.31
N THR A 85 -9.31 14.96 1.75
CA THR A 85 -10.64 14.44 2.06
C THR A 85 -11.28 15.19 3.21
N ARG A 86 -10.55 15.49 4.28
CA ARG A 86 -11.09 16.28 5.39
C ARG A 86 -11.56 17.65 4.91
N GLU A 87 -10.70 18.42 4.25
CA GLU A 87 -11.06 19.78 3.79
C GLU A 87 -12.27 19.77 2.85
N LEU A 88 -12.36 18.79 1.94
CA LEU A 88 -13.47 18.70 1.00
C LEU A 88 -14.77 18.23 1.68
N VAL A 89 -14.70 17.23 2.55
CA VAL A 89 -15.88 16.71 3.26
C VAL A 89 -16.44 17.74 4.24
N VAL A 90 -15.60 18.41 5.03
CA VAL A 90 -16.09 19.42 5.99
C VAL A 90 -16.81 20.56 5.27
N LYS A 91 -16.29 20.98 4.12
CA LYS A 91 -16.91 22.01 3.29
C LYS A 91 -18.21 21.53 2.65
N ASP A 92 -18.18 20.40 1.95
CA ASP A 92 -19.33 19.90 1.17
C ASP A 92 -20.47 19.39 2.08
N PHE A 93 -20.16 18.98 3.32
CA PHE A 93 -21.11 18.47 4.32
C PHE A 93 -21.32 19.44 5.50
N SER A 94 -21.09 20.72 5.29
CA SER A 94 -21.30 21.77 6.30
C SER A 94 -22.75 21.89 6.78
N LEU A 95 -23.71 21.50 5.93
CA LEU A 95 -25.14 21.51 6.22
C LEU A 95 -25.71 20.12 6.49
N GLU A 96 -24.88 19.07 6.50
CA GLU A 96 -25.34 17.70 6.71
C GLU A 96 -25.41 17.38 8.22
N PRO A 97 -26.60 17.08 8.76
CA PRO A 97 -26.76 16.71 10.16
C PRO A 97 -26.34 15.26 10.47
N SER A 98 -26.39 14.36 9.48
CA SER A 98 -26.13 12.94 9.70
C SER A 98 -24.64 12.63 9.75
N GLU A 99 -24.15 12.28 10.93
CA GLU A 99 -22.76 11.83 11.14
C GLU A 99 -22.40 10.60 10.29
N ILE A 100 -23.39 9.73 10.05
CA ILE A 100 -23.21 8.49 9.29
C ILE A 100 -22.93 8.82 7.82
N GLU A 101 -23.63 9.79 7.24
CA GLU A 101 -23.46 10.19 5.85
C GLU A 101 -22.10 10.86 5.62
N VAL A 102 -21.71 11.76 6.51
CA VAL A 102 -20.38 12.42 6.49
C VAL A 102 -19.26 11.39 6.55
N ARG A 103 -19.32 10.46 7.51
CA ARG A 103 -18.32 9.39 7.65
C ARG A 103 -18.26 8.50 6.42
N HIS A 104 -19.42 8.10 5.89
CA HIS A 104 -19.49 7.24 4.71
C HIS A 104 -18.88 7.92 3.47
N ALA A 105 -19.20 9.20 3.23
CA ALA A 105 -18.63 9.98 2.14
C ALA A 105 -17.11 10.13 2.28
N ALA A 106 -16.63 10.46 3.48
CA ALA A 106 -15.21 10.56 3.77
C ALA A 106 -14.46 9.25 3.51
N HIS A 107 -15.02 8.12 3.94
CA HIS A 107 -14.43 6.81 3.71
C HIS A 107 -14.35 6.47 2.22
N GLN A 108 -15.42 6.72 1.45
CA GLN A 108 -15.39 6.47 0.01
C GLN A 108 -14.34 7.33 -0.70
N MET A 109 -14.28 8.61 -0.34
CA MET A 109 -13.36 9.56 -0.93
C MET A 109 -11.90 9.24 -0.59
N VAL A 110 -11.58 9.03 0.69
CA VAL A 110 -10.21 8.79 1.12
C VAL A 110 -9.67 7.48 0.53
N ARG A 111 -10.50 6.44 0.40
CA ARG A 111 -10.06 5.17 -0.22
C ARG A 111 -9.66 5.38 -1.68
N SER A 112 -10.52 6.05 -2.44
CA SER A 112 -10.28 6.32 -3.86
C SER A 112 -9.02 7.16 -4.06
N LEU A 113 -8.87 8.23 -3.27
CA LEU A 113 -7.75 9.15 -3.37
C LEU A 113 -6.42 8.49 -2.93
N ALA A 114 -6.39 7.84 -1.78
CA ALA A 114 -5.19 7.17 -1.27
C ALA A 114 -4.73 6.03 -2.20
N SER A 115 -5.66 5.21 -2.69
CA SER A 115 -5.35 4.11 -3.62
C SER A 115 -4.75 4.62 -4.93
N SER A 116 -5.38 5.64 -5.53
CA SER A 116 -4.91 6.21 -6.80
C SER A 116 -3.52 6.87 -6.66
N LEU A 117 -3.32 7.66 -5.59
CA LEU A 117 -2.03 8.30 -5.31
C LEU A 117 -0.93 7.26 -5.06
N ALA A 118 -1.23 6.19 -4.31
CA ALA A 118 -0.27 5.13 -4.03
C ALA A 118 0.12 4.37 -5.31
N LEU A 119 -0.85 3.94 -6.12
CA LEU A 119 -0.63 3.19 -7.37
C LEU A 119 0.28 3.94 -8.34
N VAL A 120 -0.05 5.21 -8.62
CA VAL A 120 0.70 6.02 -9.60
C VAL A 120 2.11 6.30 -9.08
N THR A 121 2.27 6.47 -7.76
CA THR A 121 3.57 6.76 -7.15
C THR A 121 4.47 5.53 -7.06
N CYS A 122 3.93 4.35 -6.73
CA CYS A 122 4.75 3.15 -6.49
C CYS A 122 5.14 2.40 -7.77
N ARG A 123 4.37 2.51 -8.85
CA ARG A 123 4.55 1.66 -10.05
C ARG A 123 5.96 1.73 -10.63
N GLU A 124 6.43 2.93 -10.94
CA GLU A 124 7.74 3.14 -11.56
C GLU A 124 8.92 2.81 -10.62
N PRO A 125 8.97 3.30 -9.36
CA PRO A 125 10.07 2.95 -8.45
C PRO A 125 10.09 1.46 -8.10
N LEU A 126 8.92 0.82 -7.96
CA LEU A 126 8.84 -0.61 -7.68
C LEU A 126 9.41 -1.42 -8.86
N ARG A 127 9.09 -1.05 -10.11
CA ARG A 127 9.63 -1.71 -11.31
C ARG A 127 11.16 -1.65 -11.34
N GLY A 128 11.72 -0.48 -11.06
CA GLY A 128 13.18 -0.29 -10.98
C GLY A 128 13.82 -1.12 -9.87
N SER A 129 13.20 -1.13 -8.69
CA SER A 129 13.72 -1.87 -7.52
C SER A 129 13.70 -3.39 -7.74
N VAL A 130 12.60 -3.95 -8.25
CA VAL A 130 12.48 -5.39 -8.56
C VAL A 130 13.55 -5.83 -9.56
N ALA A 131 13.73 -5.07 -10.65
CA ALA A 131 14.73 -5.39 -11.66
C ALA A 131 16.16 -5.33 -11.11
N SER A 132 16.45 -4.37 -10.21
CA SER A 132 17.74 -4.26 -9.53
C SER A 132 18.01 -5.46 -8.62
N HIS A 133 17.05 -5.82 -7.76
CA HIS A 133 17.17 -6.95 -6.83
C HIS A 133 17.28 -8.28 -7.57
N LEU A 134 16.48 -8.49 -8.63
CA LEU A 134 16.58 -9.67 -9.47
C LEU A 134 17.95 -9.79 -10.14
N ARG A 135 18.48 -8.70 -10.71
CA ARG A 135 19.80 -8.70 -11.34
C ARG A 135 20.89 -9.08 -10.32
N ALA A 136 20.84 -8.54 -9.11
CA ALA A 136 21.79 -8.84 -8.05
C ALA A 136 21.73 -10.32 -7.60
N LEU A 137 20.52 -10.92 -7.57
CA LEU A 137 20.35 -12.33 -7.23
C LEU A 137 20.81 -13.26 -8.36
N LEU A 138 20.53 -12.90 -9.62
CA LEU A 138 20.91 -13.70 -10.79
C LEU A 138 22.39 -13.59 -11.15
N SER A 139 23.09 -12.52 -10.75
CA SER A 139 24.55 -12.45 -10.91
C SER A 139 25.29 -13.42 -9.98
N ALA A 140 24.73 -13.70 -8.80
CA ALA A 140 25.25 -14.69 -7.87
C ALA A 140 24.98 -16.14 -8.33
N GLN A 141 23.93 -16.36 -9.13
CA GLN A 141 23.58 -17.65 -9.73
C GLN A 141 23.19 -17.49 -11.21
N PRO A 142 24.18 -17.47 -12.12
CA PRO A 142 23.95 -17.24 -13.54
C PRO A 142 23.10 -18.35 -14.17
N LEU A 143 22.12 -17.98 -15.00
CA LEU A 143 21.30 -18.92 -15.77
C LEU A 143 22.00 -19.45 -17.04
N GLY A 144 23.23 -19.03 -17.33
CA GLY A 144 23.92 -19.33 -18.58
C GLY A 144 23.31 -18.63 -19.81
N LEU A 145 22.54 -17.57 -19.60
CA LEU A 145 21.96 -16.73 -20.65
C LEU A 145 22.94 -15.63 -21.07
N GLY A 146 22.89 -15.22 -22.34
CA GLY A 146 23.60 -14.02 -22.81
C GLY A 146 23.06 -12.76 -22.13
N ALA A 147 23.88 -11.69 -22.08
CA ALA A 147 23.51 -10.45 -21.39
C ALA A 147 22.19 -9.84 -21.88
N GLU A 148 22.01 -9.73 -23.20
CA GLU A 148 20.77 -9.23 -23.82
C GLU A 148 19.54 -10.07 -23.45
N GLN A 149 19.67 -11.40 -23.44
CA GLN A 149 18.59 -12.32 -23.09
C GLN A 149 18.24 -12.22 -21.60
N LEU A 150 19.24 -12.05 -20.73
CA LEU A 150 19.03 -11.87 -19.30
C LEU A 150 18.25 -10.58 -19.02
N GLU A 151 18.58 -9.48 -19.68
CA GLU A 151 17.84 -8.21 -19.56
C GLU A 151 16.38 -8.35 -20.00
N GLY A 152 16.14 -9.04 -21.13
CA GLY A 152 14.78 -9.32 -21.60
C GLY A 152 13.97 -10.14 -20.57
N VAL A 153 14.59 -11.14 -19.96
CA VAL A 153 13.96 -11.96 -18.91
C VAL A 153 13.67 -11.15 -17.65
N LEU A 154 14.63 -10.35 -17.18
CA LEU A 154 14.47 -9.48 -16.01
C LEU A 154 13.33 -8.49 -16.21
N GLY A 155 13.25 -7.86 -17.39
CA GLY A 155 12.19 -6.94 -17.75
C GLY A 155 10.81 -7.60 -17.72
N ALA A 156 10.69 -8.78 -18.34
CA ALA A 156 9.43 -9.53 -18.37
C ALA A 156 8.99 -9.98 -16.97
N LEU A 157 9.90 -10.60 -16.19
CA LEU A 157 9.58 -11.05 -14.82
C LEU A 157 9.15 -9.89 -13.92
N SER A 158 9.80 -8.74 -14.05
CA SER A 158 9.45 -7.54 -13.28
C SER A 158 8.09 -6.99 -13.72
N ALA A 159 7.82 -6.92 -15.02
CA ALA A 159 6.55 -6.41 -15.56
C ALA A 159 5.36 -7.29 -15.18
N ASP A 160 5.49 -8.61 -15.34
CA ASP A 160 4.41 -9.59 -15.10
C ASP A 160 3.96 -9.64 -13.63
N ASN A 161 4.84 -9.26 -12.70
CA ASN A 161 4.61 -9.40 -11.26
C ASN A 161 4.50 -8.06 -10.52
N LEU A 162 4.62 -6.93 -11.24
CA LEU A 162 4.58 -5.60 -10.65
C LEU A 162 3.23 -5.30 -9.97
N GLU A 163 2.14 -5.76 -10.58
CA GLU A 163 0.78 -5.51 -10.11
C GLU A 163 0.54 -6.07 -8.71
N ILE A 164 1.19 -7.18 -8.35
CA ILE A 164 1.10 -7.78 -7.01
C ILE A 164 1.63 -6.81 -5.96
N GLY A 165 2.81 -6.22 -6.21
CA GLY A 165 3.41 -5.26 -5.28
C GLY A 165 2.65 -3.93 -5.24
N CYS A 166 2.16 -3.43 -6.38
CA CYS A 166 1.30 -2.24 -6.41
C CYS A 166 0.02 -2.44 -5.59
N ALA A 167 -0.70 -3.54 -5.81
CA ALA A 167 -1.93 -3.85 -5.08
C ALA A 167 -1.70 -3.94 -3.57
N LEU A 168 -0.54 -4.44 -3.13
CA LEU A 168 -0.17 -4.50 -1.73
C LEU A 168 0.08 -3.11 -1.13
N ILE A 169 0.81 -2.24 -1.84
CA ILE A 169 1.12 -0.88 -1.39
C ILE A 169 -0.17 -0.03 -1.37
N GLU A 170 -0.98 -0.12 -2.42
CA GLU A 170 -2.30 0.53 -2.50
C GLU A 170 -3.17 0.15 -1.31
N LYS A 171 -3.30 -1.14 -1.04
CA LYS A 171 -4.11 -1.60 0.08
C LYS A 171 -3.58 -1.08 1.42
N ALA A 172 -2.26 -1.13 1.64
CA ALA A 172 -1.65 -0.60 2.85
C ALA A 172 -1.92 0.91 3.02
N ALA A 173 -1.86 1.68 1.94
CA ALA A 173 -2.20 3.10 1.93
C ALA A 173 -3.68 3.32 2.26
N THR A 174 -4.59 2.58 1.61
CA THR A 174 -6.04 2.67 1.85
C THR A 174 -6.42 2.33 3.29
N ASP A 175 -5.91 1.23 3.85
CA ASP A 175 -6.24 0.79 5.21
C ASP A 175 -5.67 1.75 6.28
N ARG A 176 -4.52 2.38 6.02
CA ARG A 176 -3.97 3.43 6.90
C ARG A 176 -4.77 4.73 6.77
N ALA A 177 -5.12 5.16 5.56
CA ALA A 177 -5.87 6.38 5.33
C ALA A 177 -7.28 6.35 5.95
N LEU A 178 -7.93 5.19 6.00
CA LEU A 178 -9.20 5.02 6.69
C LEU A 178 -9.12 5.33 8.19
N ARG A 179 -8.05 4.87 8.85
CA ARG A 179 -7.84 5.16 10.27
C ARG A 179 -7.54 6.65 10.50
N GLU A 180 -6.70 7.21 9.65
CA GLU A 180 -6.30 8.61 9.76
C GLU A 180 -7.47 9.57 9.49
N ILE A 181 -8.36 9.28 8.54
CA ILE A 181 -9.54 10.12 8.30
C ILE A 181 -10.54 10.05 9.45
N ASP A 182 -10.70 8.91 10.11
CA ASP A 182 -11.57 8.76 11.27
C ASP A 182 -11.08 9.65 12.42
N GLU A 183 -9.77 9.64 12.69
CA GLU A 183 -9.14 10.53 13.67
C GLU A 183 -9.25 12.00 13.28
N ALA A 184 -9.06 12.33 12.00
CA ALA A 184 -9.09 13.70 11.50
C ALA A 184 -10.51 14.32 11.49
N LEU A 185 -11.55 13.49 11.38
CA LEU A 185 -12.96 13.91 11.41
C LEU A 185 -13.59 13.85 12.81
N ALA A 186 -13.02 13.12 13.76
CA ALA A 186 -13.53 13.03 15.13
C ALA A 186 -14.02 14.37 15.73
N PRO A 187 -13.25 15.48 15.71
CA PRO A 187 -13.71 16.75 16.30
C PRO A 187 -14.95 17.31 15.60
N GLU A 188 -15.06 17.12 14.29
CA GLU A 188 -16.15 17.64 13.46
C GLU A 188 -17.44 16.82 13.66
N LEU A 189 -17.30 15.51 13.89
CA LEU A 189 -18.41 14.62 14.25
C LEU A 189 -18.89 14.86 15.69
N ASP A 190 -17.97 15.10 16.63
CA ASP A 190 -18.30 15.39 18.02
C ASP A 190 -19.13 16.67 18.17
N VAL A 191 -18.81 17.72 17.40
CA VAL A 191 -19.60 18.96 17.38
C VAL A 191 -21.04 18.71 16.92
N ARG A 192 -21.24 17.87 15.89
CA ARG A 192 -22.58 17.48 15.42
C ARG A 192 -23.36 16.74 16.49
N ARG A 193 -22.70 15.78 17.14
CA ARG A 193 -23.29 14.96 18.20
C ARG A 193 -23.69 15.81 19.40
N LEU A 194 -22.81 16.70 19.87
CA LEU A 194 -23.09 17.59 21.00
C LEU A 194 -24.22 18.58 20.68
N SER A 195 -24.29 19.11 19.45
CA SER A 195 -25.41 19.97 19.03
C SER A 195 -26.74 19.24 19.18
N LEU A 196 -26.83 18.01 18.68
CA LEU A 196 -28.05 17.21 18.78
C LEU A 196 -28.40 16.86 20.22
N GLU A 197 -27.41 16.44 21.03
CA GLU A 197 -27.61 16.04 22.43
C GLU A 197 -28.00 17.22 23.35
N GLN A 198 -27.40 18.40 23.16
CA GLN A 198 -27.59 19.55 24.06
C GLN A 198 -28.74 20.46 23.64
N THR A 199 -28.97 20.63 22.33
CA THR A 199 -29.96 21.59 21.83
C THR A 199 -31.18 20.93 21.20
N GLY A 200 -31.09 19.62 20.89
CA GLY A 200 -32.11 18.91 20.11
C GLY A 200 -32.23 19.40 18.66
N GLN A 201 -31.31 20.27 18.21
CA GLN A 201 -31.31 20.84 16.87
C GLN A 201 -30.19 20.22 16.02
N PRO A 202 -30.45 19.96 14.72
CA PRO A 202 -29.42 19.54 13.79
C PRO A 202 -28.32 20.59 13.66
N TYR A 203 -27.06 20.13 13.56
CA TYR A 203 -25.90 21.01 13.40
C TYR A 203 -25.87 21.60 11.99
N PHE A 204 -25.66 22.91 11.90
CA PHE A 204 -25.42 23.62 10.64
C PHE A 204 -24.24 24.57 10.81
N ASN A 205 -23.19 24.39 10.03
CA ASN A 205 -22.06 25.31 10.03
C ASN A 205 -22.30 26.45 9.04
N ALA A 206 -22.91 27.54 9.50
CA ALA A 206 -23.15 28.74 8.68
C ALA A 206 -21.87 29.52 8.31
N GLN A 207 -20.72 29.22 8.93
CA GLN A 207 -19.44 29.87 8.62
C GLN A 207 -18.68 29.18 7.48
N ALA A 208 -19.17 28.05 6.99
CA ALA A 208 -18.58 27.28 5.88
C ALA A 208 -19.22 27.59 4.51
N LEU A 209 -20.22 28.48 4.47
CA LEU A 209 -20.86 29.05 3.26
C LEU A 209 -20.09 30.28 2.77
#